data_AF-A0A1F7FZK1-F1
#
_entry.id   AF-A0A1F7FZK1-F1
#
_cell.length_a   1.000
_cell.length_b   1.000
_cell.length_c   1.000
_cell.angle_alpha   90.00
_cell.angle_beta   90.00
_cell.angle_gamma   90.00
#
_symmetry.space_group_name_H-M   'P 1'
#
loop_
_entity.id
_entity.type
_entity.pdbx_description
1 polymer ?
#
loop_
_entity_poly.entity_id
_entity_poly.type
_entity_poly.pdbx_seq_one_letter_code
_entity_poly.pdbx_strand_id
1 'polypeptide(L)' 'MISEKSMDYTEQGKYVFLVTPRATKAEIRRAVSEIYGVDVVKVNIVNLPRKPKHW' A
#
# COMPACT_ATOMS: atom_id res chain seq x y z
N MET A 1 7.21 0.61 0.34
CA MET A 1 7.83 1.75 1.08
C MET A 1 8.76 1.16 2.11
N ILE A 2 10.01 1.59 2.19
CA ILE A 2 10.97 1.05 3.17
C ILE A 2 11.08 2.05 4.32
N SER A 3 10.71 1.58 5.50
CA SER A 3 10.74 2.28 6.79
C SER A 3 10.67 1.21 7.88
N GLU A 4 11.23 1.44 9.07
CA GLU A 4 11.22 0.47 10.17
C GLU A 4 9.82 -0.08 10.44
N LYS A 5 8.81 0.79 10.48
CA LYS A 5 7.41 0.41 10.68
C LYS A 5 6.84 -0.49 9.57
N SER A 6 7.33 -0.36 8.33
CA SER A 6 6.90 -1.25 7.24
C SER A 6 7.52 -2.64 7.35
N MET A 7 8.67 -2.77 8.02
CA MET A 7 9.28 -4.06 8.32
C MET A 7 8.45 -4.81 9.37
N ASP A 8 8.03 -4.13 10.46
CA ASP A 8 7.13 -4.72 11.47
C ASP A 8 5.81 -5.24 10.87
N TYR A 9 5.26 -4.51 9.90
CA TYR A 9 4.05 -4.94 9.20
C TYR A 9 4.30 -6.16 8.31
N THR A 10 5.48 -6.26 7.71
CA THR A 10 5.85 -7.37 6.83
C THR A 10 5.91 -8.68 7.62
N GLU A 11 6.44 -8.66 8.84
CA GLU A 11 6.43 -9.83 9.75
C GLU A 11 5.00 -10.29 10.10
N GLN A 12 4.03 -9.37 10.10
CA GLN A 12 2.61 -9.66 10.31
C GLN A 12 1.86 -10.00 9.00
N GLY A 13 2.56 -10.18 7.88
CA GLY A 13 1.97 -10.45 6.56
C GLY A 13 1.24 -9.24 5.94
N LYS A 14 1.50 -8.03 6.41
CA LYS A 14 0.91 -6.78 5.91
C LYS A 14 1.96 -6.00 5.09
N TYR A 15 1.60 -5.65 3.87
CA TYR A 15 2.50 -4.97 2.93
C TYR A 15 2.02 -3.57 2.59
N VAL A 16 2.96 -2.67 2.32
CA VAL A 16 2.69 -1.25 2.01
C VAL A 16 3.19 -0.88 0.62
N PHE A 17 2.26 -0.53 -0.26
CA PHE A 17 2.52 -0.14 -1.65
C PHE A 17 2.22 1.34 -1.90
N LEU A 18 2.99 1.95 -2.80
CA LEU A 18 2.63 3.25 -3.37
C LEU A 18 1.71 3.01 -4.55
N VAL A 19 0.55 3.65 -4.54
CA VAL A 19 -0.47 3.53 -5.58
C VAL A 19 -0.80 4.90 -6.16
N THR A 20 -1.40 4.91 -7.34
CA THR A 20 -1.96 6.14 -7.92
C THR A 20 -3.07 6.69 -7.00
N PRO A 21 -3.14 8.02 -6.78
CA PRO A 21 -4.17 8.63 -5.93
C PRO A 21 -5.61 8.39 -6.40
N ARG A 22 -5.79 7.97 -7.65
CA ARG A 22 -7.11 7.69 -8.26
C ARG A 22 -7.55 6.23 -8.07
N ALA A 23 -6.69 5.34 -7.59
CA ALA A 23 -7.04 3.93 -7.43
C ALA A 23 -8.04 3.71 -6.30
N THR A 24 -9.04 2.88 -6.56
CA THR A 24 -10.02 2.42 -5.57
C THR A 24 -9.53 1.15 -4.86
N LYS A 25 -10.13 0.85 -3.69
CA LYS A 25 -9.80 -0.38 -2.94
C LYS A 25 -10.06 -1.66 -3.75
N ALA A 26 -11.09 -1.67 -4.58
CA ALA A 26 -11.46 -2.84 -5.39
C ALA A 26 -10.39 -3.13 -6.45
N GLU A 27 -9.93 -2.09 -7.16
CA GLU A 27 -8.86 -2.21 -8.16
C GLU A 27 -7.56 -2.69 -7.53
N ILE A 28 -7.18 -2.13 -6.38
CA ILE A 28 -5.95 -2.53 -5.67
C ILE A 28 -6.04 -3.99 -5.21
N ARG A 29 -7.16 -4.40 -4.62
CA ARG A 29 -7.36 -5.78 -4.15
C ARG A 29 -7.21 -6.76 -5.30
N ARG A 30 -7.86 -6.47 -6.43
CA ARG A 30 -7.83 -7.29 -7.63
C ARG A 30 -6.42 -7.36 -8.22
N ALA A 31 -5.77 -6.21 -8.42
CA ALA A 31 -4.42 -6.15 -8.99
C ALA A 31 -3.39 -6.88 -8.14
N VAL A 32 -3.41 -6.71 -6.82
CA VAL A 32 -2.49 -7.40 -5.91
C VAL A 32 -2.75 -8.92 -5.93
N SER A 33 -4.01 -9.33 -5.96
CA SER A 33 -4.37 -10.75 -6.05
C SER A 33 -3.93 -11.38 -7.37
N GLU A 34 -4.15 -10.71 -8.50
CA GLU A 34 -3.76 -11.20 -9.84
C GLU A 34 -2.23 -11.25 -10.03
N ILE A 35 -1.50 -10.20 -9.61
CA ILE A 35 -0.05 -10.10 -9.83
C ILE A 35 0.72 -11.07 -8.93
N TYR A 36 0.30 -11.23 -7.68
CA TYR A 36 1.03 -12.01 -6.68
C TYR A 36 0.38 -13.36 -6.38
N GLY A 37 -0.80 -13.66 -6.92
CA GLY A 37 -1.51 -14.93 -6.70
C GLY A 37 -1.95 -15.13 -5.25
N VAL A 38 -2.21 -14.05 -4.51
CA VAL A 38 -2.55 -14.10 -3.07
C VAL A 38 -4.00 -13.73 -2.81
N ASP A 39 -4.58 -14.27 -1.74
CA ASP A 39 -5.86 -13.78 -1.22
C ASP A 39 -5.63 -12.57 -0.30
N VAL A 40 -6.20 -11.43 -0.68
CA VAL A 40 -6.03 -10.18 0.05
C VAL A 40 -7.13 -10.06 1.08
N VAL A 41 -6.87 -10.18 2.39
CA VAL A 41 -7.95 -10.09 3.39
C VAL A 41 -8.54 -8.67 3.49
N LYS A 42 -7.69 -7.65 3.59
CA LYS A 42 -8.11 -6.25 3.82
C LYS A 42 -7.17 -5.25 3.14
N VAL A 43 -7.75 -4.17 2.62
CA VAL A 43 -7.00 -3.04 2.01
C VAL A 43 -7.27 -1.75 2.77
N ASN A 44 -6.21 -1.05 3.15
CA ASN A 44 -6.26 0.30 3.72
C ASN A 44 -5.55 1.28 2.78
N ILE A 45 -6.17 2.43 2.53
CA ILE A 45 -5.61 3.49 1.67
C ILE A 45 -5.46 4.74 2.52
N VAL A 46 -4.31 5.41 2.41
CA VAL A 46 -4.04 6.70 3.04
C VAL A 46 -3.47 7.63 1.97
N ASN A 47 -4.02 8.83 1.86
CA ASN A 47 -3.48 9.85 0.96
C ASN A 47 -2.42 10.67 1.71
N LEU A 48 -1.16 10.59 1.27
CA LEU A 48 -0.06 11.33 1.88
C LEU A 48 0.01 12.73 1.26
N PRO A 49 -0.10 13.81 2.07
CA PRO A 49 0.12 15.16 1.55
C PRO A 49 1.56 15.30 1.05
N ARG A 50 1.74 16.11 0.01
CA ARG A 50 3.08 16.39 -0.54
C ARG A 50 3.91 17.08 0.54
N LYS A 51 5.15 16.64 0.74
CA LYS A 51 6.08 17.31 1.66
C LYS A 51 6.37 18.72 1.12
N PRO A 52 6.04 19.80 1.86
CA PRO A 52 6.42 21.13 1.45
C PRO A 52 7.94 21.19 1.38
N LYS A 53 8.47 21.58 0.23
CA LYS A 53 9.89 21.83 0.04
C LYS A 53 10.10 23.32 0.21
N HIS A 54 10.64 23.73 1.36
CA HIS A 54 11.21 25.06 1.51
C HIS A 54 12.58 25.06 0.81
N TRP A 55 12.80 26.07 -0.03
CA TRP A 55 14.06 26.35 -0.70
C TRP A 55 15.02 27.06 0.24
#